data_AF-A0A369YIW8-F1
#
_entry.id   AF-A0A369YIW8-F1
#
_cell.length_a   1.000
_cell.length_b   1.000
_cell.length_c   1.000
_cell.angle_alpha   90.00
_cell.angle_beta   90.00
_cell.angle_gamma   90.00
#
_symmetry.space_group_name_H-M   'P 1'
#
loop_
_entity.id
_entity.type
_entity.pdbx_description
1 polymer ?
#
loop_
_entity_poly.entity_id
_entity_poly.type
_entity_poly.pdbx_seq_one_letter_code
_entity_poly.pdbx_strand_id
1 'polypeptide(L)'
;MNTLKKLGTVALASVFLTACGDKENNASNKTTATASASSTSSISKYDEILNALPEVDQALAAPIVISDKKSQTATNELDKAFSIFESQEATKIERLGFEINNLGNQTTITKSQVKEVETKMLEVSAKLATATDKYKQLITSQNFQDPEIKAIMDRTVAVYDTLYKMMKVIAENQETILNSKSADFDKEFELRIERISENIGSGNKAIEDAITKIANKYAVN
;
A
#
# COMPACT_ATOMS: atom_id res chain seq x y z
N MET A 1 -9.67 -21.44 0.66
CA MET A 1 -9.25 -20.85 -0.64
C MET A 1 -8.10 -21.67 -1.24
N ASN A 2 -7.89 -21.75 -2.56
CA ASN A 2 -6.72 -22.47 -3.13
C ASN A 2 -5.45 -21.58 -3.10
N THR A 3 -4.26 -22.18 -3.09
CA THR A 3 -2.97 -21.46 -3.00
C THR A 3 -2.82 -20.35 -4.03
N LEU A 4 -3.29 -20.58 -5.25
CA LEU A 4 -3.24 -19.59 -6.34
C LEU A 4 -4.10 -18.36 -6.02
N LYS A 5 -5.29 -18.54 -5.47
CA LYS A 5 -6.13 -17.42 -5.00
C LYS A 5 -5.48 -16.67 -3.83
N LYS A 6 -4.79 -17.38 -2.91
CA LYS A 6 -4.04 -16.74 -1.80
C LYS A 6 -2.86 -15.90 -2.29
N LEU A 7 -2.14 -16.37 -3.31
CA LEU A 7 -1.10 -15.59 -4.00
C LEU A 7 -1.72 -14.38 -4.73
N GLY A 8 -2.88 -14.56 -5.36
CA GLY A 8 -3.66 -13.48 -5.95
C GLY A 8 -4.03 -12.37 -4.95
N THR A 9 -4.49 -12.72 -3.75
CA THR A 9 -4.78 -11.74 -2.68
C THR A 9 -3.54 -10.95 -2.26
N VAL A 10 -2.38 -11.61 -2.16
CA VAL A 10 -1.11 -10.93 -1.85
C VAL A 10 -0.63 -10.04 -3.02
N ALA A 11 -0.96 -10.40 -4.27
CA ALA A 11 -0.73 -9.55 -5.43
C ALA A 11 -1.67 -8.35 -5.54
N LEU A 12 -2.94 -8.47 -5.12
CA LEU A 12 -3.87 -7.34 -5.09
C LEU A 12 -3.34 -6.19 -4.22
N ALA A 13 -2.62 -6.51 -3.14
CA ALA A 13 -1.95 -5.54 -2.28
C ALA A 13 -0.83 -4.74 -2.95
N SER A 14 -0.29 -5.19 -4.10
CA SER A 14 0.81 -4.54 -4.81
C SER A 14 0.40 -3.82 -6.11
N VAL A 15 -0.81 -4.06 -6.63
CA VAL A 15 -1.36 -3.42 -7.86
C VAL A 15 -1.50 -1.90 -7.70
N PHE A 16 -1.67 -1.40 -6.46
CA PHE A 16 -1.92 0.01 -6.18
C PHE A 16 -0.66 0.88 -6.07
N LEU A 17 0.51 0.29 -6.32
CA LEU A 17 1.79 1.01 -6.46
C LEU A 17 2.00 1.58 -7.87
N THR A 18 1.25 1.14 -8.89
CA THR A 18 1.55 1.40 -10.31
C THR A 18 0.36 1.85 -11.17
N ALA A 19 -0.60 2.60 -10.63
CA ALA A 19 -1.63 3.26 -11.46
C ALA A 19 -2.00 4.61 -10.83
N CYS A 20 -1.83 5.80 -11.42
CA CYS A 20 -1.57 6.20 -12.81
C CYS A 20 -2.33 5.42 -13.90
N GLY A 21 -3.60 5.80 -14.11
CA GLY A 21 -4.33 5.50 -15.34
C GLY A 21 -5.56 4.61 -15.14
N ASP A 22 -6.73 5.25 -15.14
CA ASP A 22 -8.09 4.73 -15.32
C ASP A 22 -8.38 3.29 -14.88
N LYS A 23 -9.07 3.17 -13.74
CA LYS A 23 -10.15 2.19 -13.61
C LYS A 23 -11.40 2.89 -13.11
N GLU A 24 -12.43 2.82 -13.96
CA GLU A 24 -13.77 3.32 -13.72
C GLU A 24 -14.31 2.92 -12.34
N ASN A 25 -14.95 3.88 -11.68
CA ASN A 25 -15.79 3.70 -10.51
C ASN A 25 -16.71 2.49 -10.68
N ASN A 26 -16.57 1.48 -9.82
CA ASN A 26 -17.70 0.67 -9.42
C ASN A 26 -18.04 0.97 -7.97
N ALA A 27 -19.22 1.53 -7.80
CA ALA A 27 -19.76 2.02 -6.55
C ALA A 27 -19.91 0.90 -5.50
N SER A 28 -19.45 1.24 -4.30
CA SER A 28 -20.04 0.96 -2.97
C SER A 28 -20.76 -0.38 -2.78
N ASN A 29 -20.22 -1.20 -1.89
CA ASN A 29 -21.08 -1.93 -0.97
C ASN A 29 -20.61 -1.74 0.49
N LYS A 30 -21.28 -0.81 1.17
CA LYS A 30 -21.07 -0.48 2.58
C LYS A 30 -21.47 -1.68 3.43
N THR A 31 -20.49 -2.46 3.88
CA THR A 31 -20.74 -3.52 4.87
C THR A 31 -20.37 -3.00 6.25
N THR A 32 -21.38 -2.81 7.09
CA THR A 32 -21.25 -2.45 8.51
C THR A 32 -20.50 -3.55 9.27
N ALA A 33 -19.35 -3.21 9.83
CA ALA A 33 -18.62 -4.05 10.76
C ALA A 33 -19.33 -4.03 12.13
N THR A 34 -19.93 -5.15 12.51
CA THR A 34 -20.36 -5.40 13.90
C THR A 34 -19.13 -5.76 14.73
N ALA A 35 -18.76 -4.87 15.64
CA ALA A 35 -17.81 -5.18 16.70
C ALA A 35 -18.45 -6.18 17.67
N SER A 36 -17.79 -7.32 17.91
CA SER A 36 -18.12 -8.22 19.02
C SER A 36 -16.95 -8.28 19.98
N ALA A 37 -17.23 -7.92 21.23
CA ALA A 37 -16.27 -7.82 22.31
C ALA A 37 -15.95 -9.18 22.94
N SER A 38 -14.65 -9.39 23.14
CA SER A 38 -13.93 -10.10 24.21
C SER A 38 -14.48 -11.41 24.79
N SER A 39 -13.68 -12.46 24.63
CA SER A 39 -13.42 -13.45 25.67
C SER A 39 -11.94 -13.85 25.59
N THR A 40 -11.23 -13.82 26.72
CA THR A 40 -9.81 -14.17 26.86
C THR A 40 -9.59 -15.67 26.63
N SER A 41 -9.62 -16.10 25.37
CA SER A 41 -9.01 -17.34 24.91
C SER A 41 -7.58 -17.03 24.48
N SER A 42 -6.67 -18.00 24.60
CA SER A 42 -5.38 -17.96 23.91
C SER A 42 -5.65 -17.57 22.44
N ILE A 43 -5.15 -16.40 22.03
CA ILE A 43 -5.39 -15.86 20.70
C ILE A 43 -4.85 -16.89 19.70
N SER A 44 -5.68 -17.32 18.74
CA SER A 44 -5.22 -18.28 17.75
C SER A 44 -4.16 -17.61 16.87
N LYS A 45 -3.22 -18.37 16.30
CA LYS A 45 -2.23 -17.82 15.35
C LYS A 45 -2.88 -17.07 14.18
N TYR A 46 -4.10 -17.45 13.80
CA TYR A 46 -4.89 -16.73 12.78
C TYR A 46 -5.35 -15.36 13.26
N ASP A 47 -5.83 -15.26 14.50
CA ASP A 47 -6.22 -13.96 15.09
C ASP A 47 -5.01 -13.04 15.29
N GLU A 48 -3.85 -13.59 15.66
CA GLU A 48 -2.59 -12.82 15.74
C GLU A 48 -2.25 -12.19 14.38
N ILE A 49 -2.32 -12.96 13.28
CA ILE A 49 -2.06 -12.48 11.93
C ILE A 49 -3.06 -11.38 11.54
N LEU A 50 -4.35 -11.62 11.76
CA LEU A 50 -5.40 -10.66 11.40
C LEU A 50 -5.28 -9.35 12.19
N ASN A 51 -4.89 -9.43 13.47
CA ASN A 51 -4.71 -8.26 14.34
C ASN A 51 -3.38 -7.53 14.09
N ALA A 52 -2.39 -8.19 13.48
CA ALA A 52 -1.13 -7.55 13.11
C ALA A 52 -1.25 -6.71 11.83
N LEU A 53 -2.23 -7.00 10.96
CA LEU A 53 -2.51 -6.17 9.78
C LEU A 53 -2.83 -4.73 10.19
N PRO A 54 -2.37 -3.72 9.42
CA PRO A 54 -2.66 -2.33 9.74
C PRO A 54 -4.18 -2.06 9.64
N GLU A 55 -4.69 -1.23 10.54
CA GLU A 55 -6.05 -0.74 10.44
C GLU A 55 -6.20 0.23 9.26
N VAL A 56 -7.42 0.34 8.74
CA VAL A 56 -7.76 1.29 7.68
C VAL A 56 -7.78 2.70 8.26
N ASP A 57 -6.78 3.51 7.93
CA ASP A 57 -6.74 4.93 8.26
C ASP A 57 -7.53 5.76 7.23
N GLN A 58 -8.76 6.14 7.56
CA GLN A 58 -9.63 6.95 6.71
C GLN A 58 -9.04 8.34 6.39
N ALA A 59 -8.07 8.82 7.20
CA ALA A 59 -7.39 10.07 6.90
C ALA A 59 -6.54 9.98 5.63
N LEU A 60 -6.14 8.77 5.21
CA LEU A 60 -5.43 8.57 3.95
C LEU A 60 -6.25 9.01 2.73
N ALA A 61 -7.57 8.80 2.74
CA ALA A 61 -8.45 9.18 1.64
C ALA A 61 -8.88 10.67 1.70
N ALA A 62 -8.61 11.38 2.78
CA ALA A 62 -9.06 12.77 2.94
C ALA A 62 -8.35 13.70 1.93
N PRO A 63 -9.04 14.64 1.28
CA PRO A 63 -8.42 15.57 0.34
C PRO A 63 -7.30 16.38 0.98
N ILE A 64 -6.18 16.56 0.27
CA ILE A 64 -5.13 17.49 0.67
C ILE A 64 -5.50 18.88 0.14
N VAL A 65 -5.62 19.85 1.04
CA VAL A 65 -6.04 21.21 0.70
C VAL A 65 -4.84 21.99 0.17
N ILE A 66 -4.93 22.44 -1.08
CA ILE A 66 -3.96 23.33 -1.74
C ILE A 66 -4.62 24.69 -1.92
N SER A 67 -3.99 25.74 -1.40
CA SER A 67 -4.47 27.13 -1.54
C SER A 67 -3.95 27.77 -2.82
N ASP A 68 -4.58 28.88 -3.25
CA ASP A 68 -4.13 29.65 -4.41
C ASP A 68 -2.86 30.49 -4.16
N LYS A 69 -2.39 30.59 -2.90
CA LYS A 69 -1.30 31.50 -2.52
C LYS A 69 0.07 30.86 -2.69
N LYS A 70 0.89 31.37 -3.62
CA LYS A 70 2.29 30.93 -3.78
C LYS A 70 3.11 31.20 -2.50
N SER A 71 3.89 30.21 -2.10
CA SER A 71 4.83 30.30 -0.99
C SER A 71 6.23 30.67 -1.50
N GLN A 72 6.97 31.46 -0.71
CA GLN A 72 8.32 31.89 -1.08
C GLN A 72 9.35 30.75 -1.02
N THR A 73 9.09 29.69 -0.23
CA THR A 73 10.01 28.54 -0.10
C THR A 73 9.65 27.38 -1.03
N ALA A 74 8.49 27.44 -1.68
CA ALA A 74 7.93 26.30 -2.40
C ALA A 74 8.81 25.80 -3.55
N THR A 75 9.43 26.67 -4.36
CA THR A 75 10.22 26.22 -5.51
C THR A 75 11.34 25.26 -5.11
N ASN A 76 12.16 25.63 -4.11
CA ASN A 76 13.26 24.79 -3.63
C ASN A 76 12.77 23.50 -2.97
N GLU A 77 11.56 23.49 -2.41
CA GLU A 77 10.97 22.32 -1.79
C GLU A 77 10.28 21.40 -2.80
N LEU A 78 9.75 21.95 -3.90
CA LEU A 78 9.23 21.16 -5.01
C LEU A 78 10.35 20.36 -5.67
N ASP A 79 11.53 20.95 -5.89
CA ASP A 79 12.69 20.23 -6.43
C ASP A 79 13.10 19.04 -5.56
N LYS A 80 13.06 19.20 -4.24
CA LYS A 80 13.30 18.09 -3.29
C LYS A 80 12.23 17.01 -3.40
N ALA A 81 10.96 17.40 -3.48
CA ALA A 81 9.84 16.47 -3.60
C ALA A 81 9.93 15.68 -4.92
N PHE A 82 10.21 16.35 -6.05
CA PHE A 82 10.41 15.71 -7.34
C PHE A 82 11.59 14.74 -7.32
N SER A 83 12.72 15.14 -6.75
CA SER A 83 13.89 14.26 -6.59
C SER A 83 13.57 12.98 -5.80
N ILE A 84 12.63 13.05 -4.86
CA ILE A 84 12.16 11.86 -4.14
C ILE A 84 11.29 10.97 -5.04
N PHE A 85 10.33 11.53 -5.77
CA PHE A 85 9.48 10.75 -6.67
C PHE A 85 10.30 10.07 -7.79
N GLU A 86 11.40 10.68 -8.21
CA GLU A 86 12.34 10.13 -9.20
C GLU A 86 13.47 9.26 -8.61
N SER A 87 13.46 9.05 -7.29
CA SER A 87 14.52 8.30 -6.62
C SER A 87 14.59 6.82 -7.07
N GLN A 88 15.78 6.24 -6.92
CA GLN A 88 15.99 4.81 -7.18
C GLN A 88 15.09 3.94 -6.29
N GLU A 89 14.84 4.39 -5.06
CA GLU A 89 13.92 3.75 -4.11
C GLU A 89 12.49 3.73 -4.64
N ALA A 90 11.97 4.86 -5.16
CA ALA A 90 10.64 4.93 -5.76
C ALA A 90 10.51 3.96 -6.96
N THR A 91 11.48 4.02 -7.88
CA THR A 91 11.52 3.13 -9.06
C THR A 91 11.59 1.65 -8.65
N LYS A 92 12.36 1.35 -7.61
CA LYS A 92 12.50 -0.02 -7.09
C LYS A 92 11.20 -0.53 -6.47
N ILE A 93 10.47 0.32 -5.75
CA ILE A 93 9.16 -0.03 -5.17
C ILE A 93 8.16 -0.36 -6.28
N GLU A 94 8.04 0.51 -7.29
CA GLU A 94 7.18 0.27 -8.46
C GLU A 94 7.49 -1.07 -9.13
N ARG A 95 8.77 -1.32 -9.44
CA ARG A 95 9.20 -2.57 -10.08
C ARG A 95 8.85 -3.81 -9.24
N LEU A 96 9.12 -3.77 -7.93
CA LEU A 96 8.82 -4.89 -7.04
C LEU A 96 7.30 -5.07 -6.90
N GLY A 97 6.53 -3.98 -6.86
CA GLY A 97 5.07 -4.03 -6.86
C GLY A 97 4.49 -4.72 -8.10
N PHE A 98 5.04 -4.38 -9.27
CA PHE A 98 4.69 -5.03 -10.54
C PHE A 98 5.08 -6.52 -10.57
N GLU A 99 6.24 -6.88 -10.01
CA GLU A 99 6.69 -8.27 -9.93
C GLU A 99 5.77 -9.12 -9.05
N ILE A 100 5.37 -8.62 -7.86
CA ILE A 100 4.39 -9.30 -7.00
C ILE A 100 3.05 -9.46 -7.74
N ASN A 101 2.60 -8.39 -8.40
CA ASN A 101 1.34 -8.39 -9.14
C ASN A 101 1.34 -9.48 -10.22
N ASN A 102 2.41 -9.56 -11.01
CA ASN A 102 2.55 -10.58 -12.03
C ASN A 102 2.60 -12.00 -11.44
N LEU A 103 3.33 -12.20 -10.34
CA LEU A 103 3.42 -13.51 -9.68
C LEU A 103 2.05 -14.00 -9.20
N GLY A 104 1.23 -13.13 -8.59
CA GLY A 104 -0.11 -13.53 -8.13
C GLY A 104 -1.17 -13.61 -9.23
N ASN A 105 -0.98 -12.94 -10.36
CA ASN A 105 -1.87 -13.00 -11.53
C ASN A 105 -1.47 -14.06 -12.57
N GLN A 106 -0.46 -14.90 -12.30
CA GLN A 106 -0.14 -16.02 -13.18
C GLN A 106 -1.29 -17.05 -13.22
N THR A 107 -2.02 -17.06 -14.34
CA THR A 107 -3.20 -17.91 -14.55
C THR A 107 -2.86 -19.38 -14.89
N THR A 108 -1.61 -19.68 -15.21
CA THR A 108 -1.15 -21.02 -15.61
C THR A 108 0.10 -21.42 -14.82
N ILE A 109 -0.10 -21.84 -13.57
CA ILE A 109 0.95 -22.41 -12.71
C ILE A 109 0.70 -23.91 -12.55
N THR A 110 1.69 -24.73 -12.91
CA THR A 110 1.64 -26.18 -12.65
C THR A 110 1.88 -26.49 -11.18
N LYS A 111 1.40 -27.64 -10.68
CA LYS A 111 1.63 -28.07 -9.28
C LYS A 111 3.12 -28.06 -8.87
N SER A 112 4.02 -28.38 -9.80
CA SER A 112 5.47 -28.37 -9.57
C SER A 112 6.05 -26.95 -9.47
N GLN A 113 5.40 -25.95 -10.05
CA GLN A 113 5.84 -24.55 -10.03
C GLN A 113 5.28 -23.75 -8.86
N VAL A 114 4.23 -24.25 -8.18
CA VAL A 114 3.59 -23.54 -7.05
C VAL A 114 4.62 -23.13 -5.99
N LYS A 115 5.47 -24.05 -5.54
CA LYS A 115 6.50 -23.76 -4.53
C LYS A 115 7.52 -22.73 -4.99
N GLU A 116 7.86 -22.72 -6.28
CA GLU A 116 8.79 -21.74 -6.85
C GLU A 116 8.16 -20.34 -6.85
N VAL A 117 6.90 -20.23 -7.26
CA VAL A 117 6.14 -18.97 -7.24
C VAL A 117 5.96 -18.47 -5.82
N GLU A 118 5.61 -19.33 -4.87
CA GLU A 118 5.51 -18.99 -3.44
C GLU A 118 6.85 -18.45 -2.88
N THR A 119 7.97 -19.08 -3.26
CA THR A 119 9.31 -18.65 -2.84
C THR A 119 9.68 -17.30 -3.43
N LYS A 120 9.39 -17.07 -4.71
CA LYS A 120 9.61 -15.77 -5.36
C LYS A 120 8.72 -14.68 -4.76
N MET A 121 7.45 -14.97 -4.51
CA MET A 121 6.51 -14.05 -3.85
C MET A 121 7.06 -13.58 -2.50
N LEU A 122 7.63 -14.50 -1.71
CA LEU A 122 8.26 -14.19 -0.42
C LEU A 122 9.44 -13.24 -0.58
N GLU A 123 10.37 -13.59 -1.46
CA GLU A 123 11.59 -12.82 -1.69
C GLU A 123 11.27 -11.40 -2.15
N VAL A 124 10.33 -11.26 -3.09
CA VAL A 124 9.93 -9.96 -3.64
C VAL A 124 9.17 -9.15 -2.58
N SER A 125 8.30 -9.76 -1.78
CA SER A 125 7.59 -9.09 -0.68
C SER A 125 8.55 -8.53 0.38
N ALA A 126 9.57 -9.31 0.77
CA ALA A 126 10.60 -8.86 1.71
C ALA A 126 11.45 -7.71 1.15
N LYS A 127 11.81 -7.78 -0.14
CA LYS A 127 12.51 -6.68 -0.84
C LYS A 127 11.64 -5.42 -0.92
N LEU A 128 10.34 -5.57 -1.16
CA LEU A 128 9.38 -4.47 -1.24
C LEU A 128 9.26 -3.77 0.12
N ALA A 129 9.08 -4.55 1.21
CA ALA A 129 9.03 -4.01 2.56
C ALA A 129 10.30 -3.20 2.88
N THR A 130 11.48 -3.73 2.55
CA THR A 130 12.77 -3.03 2.77
C THR A 130 12.89 -1.75 1.93
N ALA A 131 12.50 -1.78 0.67
CA ALA A 131 12.56 -0.60 -0.21
C ALA A 131 11.60 0.49 0.28
N THR A 132 10.41 0.11 0.73
CA THR A 132 9.39 1.01 1.28
C THR A 132 9.86 1.71 2.55
N ASP A 133 10.51 0.99 3.47
CA ASP A 133 11.05 1.61 4.69
C ASP A 133 12.18 2.62 4.39
N LYS A 134 13.06 2.30 3.43
CA LYS A 134 14.10 3.25 2.97
C LYS A 134 13.49 4.50 2.32
N TYR A 135 12.46 4.33 1.50
CA TYR A 135 11.77 5.45 0.87
C TYR A 135 11.10 6.37 1.89
N LYS A 136 10.47 5.81 2.93
CA LYS A 136 9.93 6.56 4.08
C LYS A 136 11.01 7.35 4.81
N GLN A 137 12.17 6.74 5.05
CA GLN A 137 13.31 7.42 5.68
C GLN A 137 13.83 8.56 4.81
N LEU A 138 13.93 8.35 3.49
CA LEU A 138 14.33 9.36 2.52
C LEU A 138 13.40 10.58 2.58
N ILE A 139 12.07 10.38 2.54
CA ILE A 139 11.10 11.47 2.66
C ILE A 139 11.26 12.23 3.99
N THR A 140 11.24 11.49 5.10
CA THR A 140 11.32 12.07 6.45
C THR A 140 12.59 12.93 6.63
N SER A 141 13.71 12.51 6.03
CA SER A 141 14.98 13.23 6.13
C SER A 141 15.01 14.61 5.46
N GLN A 142 14.12 14.88 4.49
CA GLN A 142 14.11 16.16 3.78
C GLN A 142 13.58 17.34 4.60
N ASN A 143 12.81 17.05 5.66
CA ASN A 143 12.26 18.04 6.59
C ASN A 143 11.60 19.24 5.87
N PHE A 144 10.56 18.96 5.06
CA PHE A 144 9.80 19.97 4.32
C PHE A 144 9.20 21.03 5.26
N GLN A 145 9.34 22.31 4.89
CA GLN A 145 8.87 23.46 5.67
C GLN A 145 7.63 24.11 5.02
N ASP A 146 7.48 24.01 3.70
CA ASP A 146 6.27 24.43 3.02
C ASP A 146 5.11 23.53 3.45
N PRO A 147 4.02 24.09 4.01
CA PRO A 147 2.97 23.29 4.64
C PRO A 147 2.20 22.44 3.64
N GLU A 148 2.06 22.88 2.39
CA GLU A 148 1.32 22.14 1.35
C GLU A 148 2.17 20.99 0.80
N ILE A 149 3.46 21.25 0.53
CA ILE A 149 4.40 20.21 0.10
C ILE A 149 4.60 19.20 1.24
N LYS A 150 4.78 19.66 2.49
CA LYS A 150 4.87 18.80 3.65
C LYS A 150 3.63 17.91 3.80
N ALA A 151 2.42 18.45 3.64
CA ALA A 151 1.19 17.66 3.72
C ALA A 151 1.13 16.55 2.67
N ILE A 152 1.58 16.82 1.44
CA ILE A 152 1.72 15.80 0.39
C ILE A 152 2.72 14.73 0.81
N MET A 153 3.91 15.13 1.26
CA MET A 153 4.99 14.20 1.59
C MET A 153 4.69 13.38 2.86
N ASP A 154 4.03 13.98 3.85
CA ASP A 154 3.52 13.28 5.03
C ASP A 154 2.45 12.24 4.64
N ARG A 155 1.54 12.59 3.71
CA ARG A 155 0.54 11.63 3.19
C ARG A 155 1.21 10.50 2.43
N THR A 156 2.22 10.81 1.60
CA THR A 156 3.04 9.80 0.91
C THR A 156 3.66 8.84 1.93
N VAL A 157 4.30 9.35 2.99
CA VAL A 157 4.83 8.53 4.09
C VAL A 157 3.77 7.64 4.71
N ALA A 158 2.59 8.17 5.03
CA ALA A 158 1.53 7.40 5.67
C ALA A 158 0.98 6.26 4.77
N VAL A 159 0.84 6.52 3.46
CA VAL A 159 0.44 5.50 2.48
C VAL A 159 1.49 4.38 2.42
N TYR A 160 2.76 4.75 2.25
CA TYR A 160 3.85 3.76 2.17
C TYR A 160 4.08 3.03 3.50
N ASP A 161 3.88 3.67 4.65
CA ASP A 161 3.96 3.01 5.95
C ASP A 161 2.86 1.97 6.15
N THR A 162 1.63 2.27 5.68
CA THR A 162 0.51 1.33 5.68
C THR A 162 0.81 0.12 4.81
N LEU A 163 1.29 0.36 3.58
CA LEU A 163 1.73 -0.71 2.68
C LEU A 163 2.84 -1.55 3.29
N TYR A 164 3.87 -0.91 3.87
CA TYR A 164 4.99 -1.59 4.52
C TYR A 164 4.51 -2.53 5.62
N LYS A 165 3.64 -2.04 6.53
CA LYS A 165 3.10 -2.84 7.63
C LYS A 165 2.32 -4.05 7.12
N MET A 166 1.47 -3.86 6.11
CA MET A 166 0.74 -4.96 5.48
C MET A 166 1.69 -6.01 4.88
N MET A 167 2.65 -5.58 4.06
CA MET A 167 3.62 -6.48 3.40
C MET A 167 4.51 -7.20 4.41
N LYS A 168 4.89 -6.54 5.51
CA LYS A 168 5.67 -7.14 6.59
C LYS A 168 4.90 -8.29 7.25
N VAL A 169 3.63 -8.08 7.61
CA VAL A 169 2.80 -9.13 8.21
C VAL A 169 2.65 -10.33 7.28
N ILE A 170 2.42 -10.08 5.99
CA ILE A 170 2.34 -11.13 4.98
C ILE A 170 3.66 -11.92 4.92
N ALA A 171 4.79 -11.22 4.84
CA ALA A 171 6.11 -11.85 4.73
C ALA A 171 6.46 -12.67 5.99
N GLU A 172 6.19 -12.16 7.19
CA GLU A 172 6.49 -12.83 8.46
C GLU A 172 5.58 -14.05 8.73
N ASN A 173 4.39 -14.09 8.13
CA ASN A 173 3.37 -15.12 8.40
C ASN A 173 3.02 -16.00 7.20
N GLN A 174 3.81 -15.90 6.12
CA GLN A 174 3.52 -16.52 4.82
C GLN A 174 3.17 -18.01 4.90
N GLU A 175 3.97 -18.81 5.60
CA GLU A 175 3.74 -20.27 5.69
C GLU A 175 2.38 -20.58 6.29
N THR A 176 1.96 -19.80 7.28
CA THR A 176 0.66 -19.97 7.96
C THR A 176 -0.50 -19.53 7.06
N ILE A 177 -0.33 -18.41 6.34
CA ILE A 177 -1.33 -17.88 5.41
C ILE A 177 -1.56 -18.85 4.23
N LEU A 178 -0.49 -19.26 3.55
CA LEU A 178 -0.56 -20.11 2.36
C LEU A 178 -1.12 -21.50 2.69
N ASN A 179 -0.69 -22.09 3.82
CA ASN A 179 -1.13 -23.42 4.22
C ASN A 179 -2.41 -23.45 5.06
N SER A 180 -3.05 -22.29 5.31
CA SER A 180 -4.28 -22.22 6.10
C SER A 180 -5.35 -23.22 5.63
N LYS A 181 -6.00 -23.85 6.62
CA LYS A 181 -7.15 -24.74 6.46
C LYS A 181 -8.45 -24.12 6.97
N SER A 182 -8.39 -22.90 7.50
CA SER A 182 -9.55 -22.19 8.04
C SER A 182 -10.19 -21.32 6.95
N ALA A 183 -11.44 -21.64 6.59
CA ALA A 183 -12.20 -20.87 5.62
C ALA A 183 -12.53 -19.46 6.13
N ASP A 184 -12.81 -19.33 7.43
CA ASP A 184 -13.13 -18.05 8.06
C ASP A 184 -11.91 -17.12 8.09
N PHE A 185 -10.73 -17.66 8.45
CA PHE A 185 -9.48 -16.90 8.37
C PHE A 185 -9.18 -16.48 6.94
N ASP A 186 -9.26 -17.41 5.97
CA ASP A 186 -8.98 -17.11 4.57
C ASP A 186 -9.85 -15.94 4.06
N LYS A 187 -11.16 -15.96 4.40
CA LYS A 187 -12.12 -14.92 4.01
C LYS A 187 -11.85 -13.58 4.71
N GLU A 188 -11.64 -13.59 6.02
CA GLU A 188 -11.40 -12.35 6.77
C GLU A 188 -10.06 -11.71 6.40
N PHE A 189 -9.04 -12.53 6.16
CA PHE A 189 -7.74 -12.06 5.68
C PHE A 189 -7.88 -11.38 4.31
N GLU A 190 -8.57 -12.01 3.35
CA GLU A 190 -8.85 -11.43 2.04
C GLU A 190 -9.57 -10.07 2.15
N LEU A 191 -10.65 -10.01 2.94
CA LEU A 191 -11.41 -8.78 3.15
C LEU A 191 -10.57 -7.66 3.77
N ARG A 192 -9.68 -7.97 4.72
CA ARG A 192 -8.80 -6.95 5.32
C ARG A 192 -7.77 -6.44 4.33
N ILE A 193 -7.13 -7.33 3.58
CA ILE A 193 -6.18 -6.95 2.54
C ILE A 193 -6.84 -6.07 1.48
N GLU A 194 -8.05 -6.41 1.02
CA GLU A 194 -8.81 -5.59 0.07
C GLU A 194 -9.07 -4.18 0.62
N ARG A 195 -9.63 -4.05 1.83
CA ARG A 195 -9.94 -2.74 2.42
C ARG A 195 -8.70 -1.88 2.63
N ILE A 196 -7.59 -2.46 3.09
CA ILE A 196 -6.33 -1.74 3.27
C ILE A 196 -5.83 -1.24 1.90
N SER A 197 -5.91 -2.10 0.88
CA SER A 197 -5.47 -1.79 -0.49
C SER A 197 -6.31 -0.68 -1.14
N GLU A 198 -7.64 -0.73 -0.98
CA GLU A 198 -8.55 0.32 -1.45
C GLU A 198 -8.25 1.68 -0.79
N ASN A 199 -7.93 1.67 0.50
CA ASN A 199 -7.59 2.89 1.23
C ASN A 199 -6.22 3.46 0.81
N ILE A 200 -5.23 2.61 0.55
CA ILE A 200 -3.94 2.98 -0.05
C ILE A 200 -4.18 3.63 -1.42
N GLY A 201 -5.00 3.00 -2.28
CA GLY A 201 -5.35 3.55 -3.60
C GLY A 201 -6.03 4.91 -3.50
N SER A 202 -6.98 5.08 -2.57
CA SER A 202 -7.63 6.36 -2.31
C SER A 202 -6.65 7.43 -1.82
N GLY A 203 -5.66 7.05 -1.00
CA GLY A 203 -4.61 7.94 -0.55
C GLY A 203 -3.66 8.38 -1.66
N ASN A 204 -3.26 7.46 -2.55
CA ASN A 204 -2.50 7.80 -3.75
C ASN A 204 -3.27 8.78 -4.63
N LYS A 205 -4.58 8.57 -4.81
CA LYS A 205 -5.41 9.50 -5.58
C LYS A 205 -5.46 10.90 -4.97
N ALA A 206 -5.61 11.00 -3.65
CA ALA A 206 -5.57 12.29 -2.95
C ALA A 206 -4.21 13.01 -3.10
N ILE A 207 -3.11 12.25 -3.13
CA ILE A 207 -1.75 12.78 -3.40
C ILE A 207 -1.66 13.30 -4.85
N GLU A 208 -2.07 12.52 -5.84
CA GLU A 208 -2.03 12.90 -7.26
C GLU A 208 -2.83 14.18 -7.54
N ASP A 209 -4.04 14.27 -6.98
CA ASP A 209 -4.90 15.45 -7.15
C ASP A 209 -4.25 16.71 -6.52
N ALA A 210 -3.54 16.54 -5.40
CA ALA A 210 -2.80 17.61 -4.75
C ALA A 210 -1.57 18.04 -5.54
N ILE A 211 -0.79 17.09 -6.06
CA ILE A 211 0.36 17.35 -6.94
C ILE A 211 -0.09 18.12 -8.18
N THR A 212 -1.20 17.70 -8.81
CA THR A 212 -1.78 18.39 -9.98
C THR A 212 -2.16 19.85 -9.65
N LYS A 213 -2.79 20.09 -8.49
CA LYS A 213 -3.13 21.45 -8.05
C LYS A 213 -1.89 22.29 -7.79
N ILE A 214 -0.85 21.73 -7.15
CA ILE A 214 0.43 22.40 -6.95
C ILE A 214 1.07 22.74 -8.29
N ALA A 215 1.11 21.80 -9.24
CA ALA A 215 1.67 22.04 -10.57
C ALA A 215 0.97 23.22 -11.25
N ASN A 216 -0.37 23.24 -11.26
CA ASN A 216 -1.16 24.34 -11.83
C ASN A 216 -0.90 25.69 -11.12
N LYS A 217 -0.79 25.67 -9.79
CA LYS A 217 -0.50 26.86 -8.98
C LYS A 217 0.84 27.51 -9.35
N TYR A 218 1.86 26.72 -9.69
CA TYR A 218 3.20 27.22 -10.03
C TYR A 218 3.47 27.28 -11.55
N ALA A 219 2.57 26.79 -12.40
CA ALA A 219 2.72 26.84 -13.86
C ALA A 219 2.50 28.24 -14.49
N VAL A 220 1.90 29.19 -13.75
CA VAL A 220 1.58 30.53 -14.28
C VAL A 220 2.70 31.52 -13.91
N ASN A 221 3.36 32.06 -14.94
CA ASN A 221 4.25 33.22 -14.88
C ASN A 221 3.52 34.48 -14.42
#